data_AF-A0A847SW49-F1
#
_entry.id   AF-A0A847SW49-F1
#
_cell.length_a   1.000
_cell.length_b   1.000
_cell.length_c   1.000
_cell.angle_alpha   90.00
_cell.angle_beta   90.00
_cell.angle_gamma   90.00
#
_symmetry.space_group_name_H-M   'P 1'
#
loop_
_entity.id
_entity.type
_entity.pdbx_description
1 polymer ?
#
loop_
_entity_poly.entity_id
_entity_poly.type
_entity_poly.pdbx_seq_one_letter_code
_entity_poly.pdbx_strand_id
1 'polypeptide(L)'
;MKPPKTNILLAMHTELARSVVNFRKRVCEECKWSTPTFYRKMRIKDVVDHLGNIKVPALSNAEREKINSLFDLEIQELSDWNDRKVKRRPPQGLNNQG
;
A
#
# COMPACT_ATOMS: atom_id res chain seq x y z
N MET A 1 -24.91 -1.35 23.35
CA MET A 1 -25.00 -1.09 21.89
C MET A 1 -24.02 -2.01 21.16
N LYS A 2 -24.47 -2.81 20.19
CA LYS A 2 -23.55 -3.48 19.26
C LYS A 2 -23.03 -2.42 18.28
N PRO A 3 -21.72 -2.37 17.97
CA PRO A 3 -21.22 -1.40 16.99
C PRO A 3 -21.93 -1.64 15.64
N PRO A 4 -22.32 -0.58 14.93
CA PRO A 4 -22.96 -0.73 13.62
C PRO A 4 -22.04 -1.53 12.70
N LYS A 5 -22.62 -2.48 11.95
CA LYS A 5 -21.89 -3.24 10.93
C LYS A 5 -21.31 -2.24 9.93
N THR A 6 -20.01 -1.98 9.99
CA THR A 6 -19.33 -1.02 9.10
C THR A 6 -19.57 -1.40 7.65
N ASN A 7 -19.93 -0.41 6.83
CA ASN A 7 -20.05 -0.54 5.39
C ASN A 7 -18.72 -1.08 4.82
N ILE A 8 -18.79 -2.15 4.03
CA ILE A 8 -17.61 -2.81 3.45
C ILE A 8 -16.78 -1.87 2.58
N LEU A 9 -17.43 -0.99 1.80
CA LEU A 9 -16.76 0.01 0.98
C LEU A 9 -15.99 1.00 1.85
N LEU A 10 -16.60 1.49 2.92
CA LEU A 10 -15.95 2.38 3.88
C LEU A 10 -14.75 1.69 4.56
N ALA A 11 -14.91 0.44 4.97
CA ALA A 11 -13.84 -0.33 5.61
C ALA A 11 -12.66 -0.54 4.65
N MET A 12 -12.93 -0.97 3.41
CA MET A 12 -11.90 -1.17 2.38
C MET A 12 -11.19 0.13 2.03
N HIS A 13 -11.93 1.21 1.77
CA HIS A 13 -11.34 2.51 1.45
C HIS A 13 -10.45 3.01 2.60
N THR A 14 -10.88 2.83 3.85
CA THR A 14 -10.08 3.21 5.02
C THR A 14 -8.80 2.40 5.13
N GLU A 15 -8.85 1.09 4.87
CA GLU A 15 -7.65 0.25 4.92
C GLU A 15 -6.67 0.57 3.78
N LEU A 16 -7.16 0.80 2.57
CA LEU A 16 -6.34 1.24 1.43
C LEU A 16 -5.68 2.61 1.69
N ALA A 17 -6.40 3.54 2.32
CA ALA A 17 -5.80 4.82 2.69
C ALA A 17 -4.71 4.64 3.75
N ARG A 18 -4.92 3.75 4.73
CA ARG A 18 -3.93 3.44 5.76
C ARG A 18 -2.68 2.76 5.17
N SER A 19 -2.84 1.82 4.25
CA SER A 19 -1.71 1.10 3.68
C SER A 19 -0.77 2.00 2.90
N VAL A 20 -1.29 2.99 2.16
CA VAL A 20 -0.45 4.00 1.48
C VAL A 20 0.40 4.79 2.50
N VAL A 21 -0.16 5.11 3.67
CA VAL A 21 0.58 5.80 4.74
C VAL A 21 1.64 4.88 5.35
N ASN A 22 1.31 3.62 5.59
CA ASN A 22 2.23 2.62 6.14
C ASN A 22 3.40 2.34 5.19
N PHE A 23 3.10 2.14 3.91
CA PHE A 23 4.10 1.93 2.87
C PHE A 23 5.09 3.10 2.82
N ARG A 24 4.60 4.35 2.78
CA ARG A 24 5.45 5.55 2.83
C ARG A 24 6.34 5.56 4.07
N LYS A 25 5.77 5.25 5.24
CA LYS A 25 6.51 5.22 6.51
C LYS A 25 7.65 4.21 6.46
N ARG A 26 7.36 2.97 6.05
CA ARG A 26 8.36 1.90 5.92
C ARG A 26 9.46 2.25 4.92
N VAL A 27 9.11 2.82 3.75
CA VAL A 27 10.10 3.28 2.77
C VAL A 27 11.00 4.34 3.38
N CYS A 28 10.45 5.31 4.10
CA CYS A 28 11.25 6.35 4.77
C CYS A 28 12.21 5.75 5.81
N GLU A 29 11.75 4.79 6.62
CA GLU A 29 12.55 4.13 7.66
C GLU A 29 13.69 3.28 7.10
N GLU A 30 13.39 2.46 6.07
CA GLU A 30 14.35 1.53 5.47
C GLU A 30 15.35 2.24 4.55
N CYS A 31 14.89 3.20 3.74
CA CYS A 31 15.76 3.96 2.84
C CYS A 31 16.41 5.18 3.52
N LYS A 32 16.15 5.42 4.82
CA LYS A 32 16.65 6.58 5.58
C LYS A 32 16.26 7.92 4.96
N TRP A 33 15.05 7.99 4.42
CA TRP A 33 14.51 9.20 3.81
C TRP A 33 13.63 9.97 4.79
N SER A 34 13.66 11.30 4.67
CA SER A 34 12.61 12.16 5.24
C SER A 34 11.35 12.13 4.36
N THR A 35 10.19 12.50 4.92
CA THR A 35 8.95 12.63 4.14
C THR A 35 9.10 13.56 2.92
N PRO A 36 9.76 14.73 3.00
CA PRO A 36 10.05 15.54 1.80
C PRO A 36 10.91 14.81 0.76
N THR A 37 11.90 14.00 1.21
CA THR A 37 12.76 13.23 0.31
C THR A 37 11.97 12.17 -0.43
N PHE A 38 11.05 11.46 0.25
CA PHE A 38 10.14 10.51 -0.38
C PHE A 38 9.36 11.15 -1.53
N TYR A 39 8.68 12.29 -1.28
CA TYR A 39 7.89 12.96 -2.31
C TYR A 39 8.76 13.57 -3.42
N ARG A 40 10.00 13.99 -3.12
CA ARG A 40 10.96 14.42 -4.13
C ARG A 40 11.34 13.23 -5.04
N LYS A 41 11.78 12.12 -4.47
CA LYS A 41 12.18 10.90 -5.19
C LYS A 41 11.04 10.33 -6.03
N MET A 42 9.81 10.33 -5.52
CA MET A 42 8.61 9.88 -6.24
C MET A 42 8.33 10.65 -7.54
N ARG A 43 8.84 11.90 -7.67
CA ARG A 43 8.63 12.74 -8.86
C ARG A 43 9.84 12.79 -9.79
N ILE A 44 11.00 12.28 -9.37
CA ILE A 44 12.21 12.27 -10.19
C ILE A 44 12.10 11.14 -11.22
N LYS A 45 12.60 11.40 -12.42
CA LYS A 45 12.70 10.43 -13.51
C LYS A 45 14.16 10.08 -13.76
N ASP A 46 14.38 8.90 -14.33
CA ASP A 46 15.69 8.52 -14.83
C ASP A 46 16.16 9.54 -15.89
N VAL A 47 17.45 9.87 -15.86
CA VAL A 47 18.08 10.67 -16.91
C VAL A 47 18.49 9.71 -18.02
N VAL A 48 17.97 9.94 -19.22
CA VAL A 48 18.26 9.13 -20.41
C VAL A 48 19.25 9.83 -21.34
N ASP A 49 20.00 9.06 -22.12
CA ASP A 49 20.83 9.56 -23.21
C ASP A 49 20.01 9.80 -24.51
N HIS A 50 20.70 10.19 -25.58
CA HIS A 50 20.09 10.44 -26.90
C HIS A 50 19.57 9.17 -27.59
N LEU A 51 19.95 7.98 -27.09
CA LEU A 51 19.49 6.67 -27.56
C LEU A 51 18.36 6.11 -26.69
N GLY A 52 17.99 6.80 -25.62
CA GLY A 52 16.97 6.36 -24.67
C GLY A 52 17.48 5.44 -23.56
N ASN A 53 18.79 5.21 -23.45
CA ASN A 53 19.35 4.39 -22.37
C ASN A 53 19.43 5.19 -21.07
N ILE A 54 19.17 4.53 -19.93
CA ILE A 54 19.30 5.15 -18.61
C ILE A 54 20.79 5.46 -18.35
N LYS A 55 21.11 6.75 -18.27
CA LYS A 55 22.43 7.26 -17.93
C LYS A 55 22.58 7.50 -16.43
N VAL A 56 21.54 8.03 -15.77
CA VAL A 56 21.52 8.23 -14.31
C VAL A 56 20.16 7.80 -13.77
N PRO A 57 20.09 6.76 -12.93
CA PRO A 57 18.82 6.31 -12.38
C PRO A 57 18.34 7.25 -11.26
N ALA A 58 17.04 7.47 -11.16
CA ALA A 58 16.40 8.26 -10.11
C ALA A 58 16.54 7.62 -8.72
N LEU A 59 16.61 6.29 -8.70
CA LEU A 59 16.76 5.43 -7.54
C LEU A 59 17.97 4.53 -7.70
N SER A 60 18.73 4.34 -6.64
CA SER A 60 19.75 3.29 -6.61
C SER A 60 19.12 1.90 -6.71
N ASN A 61 19.90 0.89 -7.11
CA ASN A 61 19.43 -0.49 -7.17
C ASN A 61 18.93 -0.98 -5.80
N ALA A 62 19.67 -0.66 -4.72
CA ALA A 62 19.28 -1.03 -3.36
C ALA A 62 17.96 -0.37 -2.92
N GLU A 63 17.76 0.92 -3.24
CA GLU A 63 16.48 1.60 -3.00
C GLU A 63 15.35 0.90 -3.76
N ARG A 64 15.56 0.56 -5.04
CA ARG A 64 14.55 -0.10 -5.89
C ARG A 64 14.14 -1.47 -5.34
N GLU A 65 15.12 -2.32 -5.02
CA GLU A 65 14.88 -3.65 -4.45
C GLU A 65 14.11 -3.57 -3.14
N LYS A 66 14.52 -2.66 -2.25
CA LYS A 66 13.85 -2.46 -0.96
C LYS A 66 12.42 -1.96 -1.12
N ILE A 67 12.19 -0.98 -2.00
CA ILE A 67 10.86 -0.43 -2.27
C ILE A 67 9.91 -1.52 -2.79
N ASN A 68 10.36 -2.36 -3.73
CA ASN A 68 9.57 -3.48 -4.24
C ASN A 68 9.22 -4.49 -3.13
N SER A 69 10.21 -4.90 -2.34
CA SER A 69 10.00 -5.82 -1.22
C SER A 69 9.00 -5.28 -0.19
N LEU A 70 9.06 -3.98 0.12
CA LEU A 70 8.11 -3.33 1.02
C LEU A 70 6.70 -3.23 0.42
N PHE A 71 6.60 -3.09 -0.90
CA PHE A 71 5.31 -3.07 -1.59
C PHE A 71 4.64 -4.45 -1.53
N ASP A 72 5.39 -5.51 -1.82
CA ASP A 72 4.89 -6.90 -1.73
C ASP A 72 4.40 -7.22 -0.32
N LEU A 73 5.14 -6.79 0.72
CA LEU A 73 4.73 -6.93 2.11
C LEU A 73 3.40 -6.22 2.39
N GLU A 74 3.23 -4.98 1.92
CA GLU A 74 2.01 -4.20 2.15
C GLU A 74 0.80 -4.83 1.44
N ILE A 75 0.99 -5.36 0.23
CA ILE A 75 -0.06 -6.09 -0.50
C ILE A 75 -0.46 -7.36 0.24
N GLN A 76 0.50 -8.11 0.78
CA GLN A 76 0.22 -9.29 1.59
C GLN A 76 -0.58 -8.93 2.85
N GLU A 77 -0.18 -7.87 3.57
CA GLU A 77 -0.89 -7.42 4.77
C GLU A 77 -2.33 -6.97 4.47
N LEU A 78 -2.55 -6.28 3.34
CA LEU A 78 -3.88 -5.91 2.86
C LEU A 78 -4.74 -7.13 2.52
N SER A 79 -4.16 -8.12 1.84
CA SER A 79 -4.84 -9.38 1.51
C SER A 79 -5.27 -10.12 2.77
N ASP A 80 -4.35 -10.27 3.73
CA ASP A 80 -4.62 -10.90 5.02
C ASP A 80 -5.71 -10.16 5.80
N TRP A 81 -5.71 -8.84 5.77
CA TRP A 81 -6.76 -8.04 6.39
C TRP A 81 -8.13 -8.32 5.75
N ASN A 82 -8.20 -8.36 4.41
CA ASN A 82 -9.43 -8.64 3.67
C ASN A 82 -9.98 -10.03 4.02
N ASP A 83 -9.12 -11.05 4.04
CA ASP A 83 -9.53 -12.40 4.39
C ASP A 83 -10.04 -12.49 5.83
N ARG A 84 -9.37 -11.84 6.78
CA ARG A 84 -9.76 -11.86 8.21
C ARG A 84 -11.03 -11.07 8.52
N LYS A 85 -11.22 -9.90 7.91
CA LYS A 85 -12.24 -8.92 8.35
C LYS A 85 -13.45 -8.82 7.42
N VAL A 86 -13.29 -9.23 6.17
CA VAL A 86 -14.34 -9.13 5.15
C VAL A 86 -14.87 -10.50 4.78
N LYS A 87 -14.03 -11.39 4.22
CA LYS A 87 -14.49 -12.68 3.67
C LYS A 87 -14.98 -13.66 4.74
N ARG A 88 -14.35 -13.66 5.93
CA ARG A 88 -14.78 -14.51 7.06
C ARG A 88 -16.02 -13.99 7.81
N ARG A 89 -16.70 -12.96 7.33
CA ARG A 89 -17.98 -12.53 7.93
C ARG A 89 -19.04 -13.56 7.55
N PRO A 90 -19.69 -14.26 8.51
CA PRO A 90 -20.74 -15.22 8.19
C PRO A 90 -21.89 -14.51 7.43
N PRO A 91 -22.59 -15.21 6.51
CA PRO A 91 -23.75 -14.67 5.82
C PRO A 91 -24.70 -14.04 6.84
N GLN A 92 -25.14 -12.81 6.57
CA GLN A 92 -26.22 -12.24 7.36
C GLN A 92 -27.44 -13.15 7.13
N GLY A 93 -27.95 -13.75 8.21
CA GLY A 93 -29.01 -14.75 8.14
C GLY A 93 -30.13 -14.32 7.20
N LEU A 94 -30.45 -15.20 6.25
CA LEU A 94 -31.75 -15.24 5.59
C LEU A 94 -32.79 -15.43 6.70
N ASN A 95 -33.33 -14.34 7.23
CA ASN A 95 -34.56 -14.40 7.98
C ASN A 95 -35.67 -14.64 6.96
N ASN A 96 -36.03 -15.92 6.81
CA ASN A 96 -37.30 -16.36 6.25
C ASN A 96 -38.42 -15.55 6.91
N GLN A 97 -39.18 -14.81 6.11
CA GLN A 97 -40.54 -14.45 6.47
C GLN A 97 -41.42 -15.58 5.94
N GLY A 98 -42.15 -16.20 6.86
CA GLY A 98 -43.12 -17.26 6.58
C GLY A 98 -44.40 -16.76 5.97
#